data_AF-A0A348TUI9-F1
#
_entry.id   AF-A0A348TUI9-F1
#
_cell.length_a   1.000
_cell.length_b   1.000
_cell.length_c   1.000
_cell.angle_alpha   90.00
_cell.angle_beta   90.00
_cell.angle_gamma   90.00
#
_symmetry.space_group_name_H-M   'P 1'
#
loop_
_entity.id
_entity.type
_entity.pdbx_description
1 polymer ?
#
loop_
_entity_poly.entity_id
_entity_poly.type
_entity_poly.pdbx_seq_one_letter_code
_entity_poly.pdbx_strand_id
1 'polypeptide(L)'
;ITLLGIFGSTWNFEGFNFLSFNGYIYGLDGAQAIFGSGWRLLALRAGTLLTLLLPLFALVVFLAKIFGRELTNSKLLSFSGIASFIVGLILIFISAGSLLTDFRERATETDQITLSGMSFDITADILEDDQGFFFDVEDELLHIENVRFNIEASRSSTASLELKHAASGRNHSEARARAQSFDYPTAQEGEALRLSEYFTVPKESLYRGQDLKVTLRLPVGATVYLDESIENIMYDIRNVQDMYDGDMLGHQWEMTPEGLSCTDCATIEYYDAHDFEESIEENLEEMEESIEEKLEALELELKKLKDR
;
A
#
# COMPACT_ATOMS: atom_id res chain seq x y z
N ILE A 1 -17.40 3.18 -11.83
CA ILE A 1 -16.08 3.15 -12.52
C ILE A 1 -15.29 1.92 -12.08
N THR A 2 -15.24 1.59 -10.79
CA THR A 2 -14.67 0.34 -10.23
C THR A 2 -15.17 -0.96 -10.87
N LEU A 3 -16.47 -1.06 -11.16
CA LEU A 3 -17.04 -2.23 -11.86
C LEU A 3 -16.49 -2.37 -13.30
N LEU A 4 -16.45 -1.28 -14.08
CA LEU A 4 -15.94 -1.30 -15.47
C LEU A 4 -14.44 -1.65 -15.55
N GLY A 5 -13.63 -1.27 -14.54
CA GLY A 5 -12.21 -1.59 -14.49
C GLY A 5 -11.90 -3.07 -14.28
N ILE A 6 -12.72 -3.76 -13.49
CA ILE A 6 -12.64 -5.22 -13.34
C ILE A 6 -13.14 -5.94 -14.61
N PHE A 7 -14.00 -5.29 -15.42
CA PHE A 7 -14.60 -5.91 -16.60
C PHE A 7 -13.73 -5.83 -17.86
N GLY A 8 -13.15 -4.67 -18.17
CA GLY A 8 -12.29 -4.51 -19.35
C GLY A 8 -11.09 -5.46 -19.33
N SER A 9 -10.55 -5.70 -18.14
CA SER A 9 -9.39 -6.57 -17.93
C SER A 9 -9.69 -8.06 -17.99
N THR A 10 -10.94 -8.53 -18.11
CA THR A 10 -11.21 -9.98 -18.18
C THR A 10 -11.22 -10.57 -19.59
N TRP A 11 -11.24 -9.72 -20.64
CA TRP A 11 -11.61 -10.09 -22.01
C TRP A 11 -10.56 -9.89 -23.11
N ASN A 12 -9.36 -9.39 -22.79
CA ASN A 12 -8.26 -9.20 -23.75
C ASN A 12 -8.68 -8.43 -25.03
N PHE A 13 -9.32 -7.27 -24.85
CA PHE A 13 -9.48 -6.34 -25.96
C PHE A 13 -8.13 -5.64 -26.17
N GLU A 14 -7.49 -5.86 -27.34
CA GLU A 14 -6.29 -5.13 -27.76
C GLU A 14 -6.51 -3.62 -27.53
N GLY A 15 -5.79 -3.03 -26.57
CA GLY A 15 -5.84 -1.59 -26.27
C GLY A 15 -6.42 -1.16 -24.91
N PHE A 16 -6.93 -2.08 -24.08
CA PHE A 16 -7.34 -1.77 -22.69
C PHE A 16 -6.52 -2.58 -21.68
N ASN A 17 -5.25 -2.21 -21.47
CA ASN A 17 -4.35 -2.98 -20.60
C ASN A 17 -4.37 -2.58 -19.12
N PHE A 18 -5.01 -1.48 -18.72
CA PHE A 18 -5.01 -1.11 -17.31
C PHE A 18 -6.03 -0.01 -17.00
N LEU A 19 -6.60 -0.07 -15.80
CA LEU A 19 -7.14 1.09 -15.10
C LEU A 19 -6.45 1.11 -13.74
N SER A 20 -5.54 2.08 -13.54
CA SER A 20 -4.95 2.33 -12.22
C SER A 20 -5.90 3.22 -11.41
N PHE A 21 -6.16 2.83 -10.17
CA PHE A 21 -6.88 3.66 -9.21
C PHE A 21 -6.17 3.52 -7.86
N ASN A 22 -5.52 4.59 -7.40
CA ASN A 22 -4.74 4.61 -6.15
C ASN A 22 -3.70 3.48 -6.05
N GLY A 23 -2.89 3.25 -7.09
CA GLY A 23 -1.84 2.21 -7.09
C GLY A 23 -2.32 0.78 -7.31
N TYR A 24 -3.64 0.51 -7.32
CA TYR A 24 -4.17 -0.82 -7.64
C TYR A 24 -4.46 -0.94 -9.14
N ILE A 25 -3.76 -1.85 -9.82
CA ILE A 25 -3.94 -2.13 -11.25
C ILE A 25 -4.81 -3.40 -11.41
N TYR A 26 -5.99 -3.23 -12.01
CA TYR A 26 -6.89 -4.34 -12.33
C TYR A 26 -6.67 -4.78 -13.78
N GLY A 27 -5.60 -5.54 -14.04
CA GLY A 27 -5.27 -6.16 -15.34
C GLY A 27 -5.73 -7.62 -15.49
N LEU A 28 -5.53 -8.21 -16.68
CA LEU A 28 -5.89 -9.62 -17.02
C LEU A 28 -5.35 -10.63 -16.03
N ASP A 29 -4.16 -10.37 -15.52
CA ASP A 29 -3.50 -11.27 -14.61
C ASP A 29 -3.95 -11.05 -13.16
N GLY A 30 -4.43 -9.85 -12.82
CA GLY A 30 -5.10 -9.57 -11.55
C GLY A 30 -6.32 -10.45 -11.31
N ALA A 31 -7.18 -10.59 -12.31
CA ALA A 31 -8.32 -11.50 -12.20
C ALA A 31 -7.87 -12.97 -12.07
N GLN A 32 -6.82 -13.38 -12.79
CA GLN A 32 -6.29 -14.74 -12.71
C GLN A 32 -5.62 -15.03 -11.36
N ALA A 33 -4.91 -14.08 -10.77
CA ALA A 33 -4.29 -14.26 -9.47
C ALA A 33 -5.31 -14.34 -8.35
N ILE A 34 -6.44 -13.64 -8.47
CA ILE A 34 -7.50 -13.69 -7.46
C ILE A 34 -8.37 -14.94 -7.65
N PHE A 35 -8.90 -15.14 -8.86
CA PHE A 35 -9.90 -16.19 -9.15
C PHE A 35 -9.28 -17.53 -9.60
N GLY A 36 -8.00 -17.56 -9.95
CA GLY A 36 -7.34 -18.67 -10.62
C GLY A 36 -7.74 -18.80 -12.09
N SER A 37 -7.15 -19.76 -12.81
CA SER A 37 -7.49 -20.09 -14.20
C SER A 37 -8.69 -21.05 -14.33
N GLY A 38 -9.32 -21.44 -13.21
CA GLY A 38 -10.36 -22.47 -13.15
C GLY A 38 -11.80 -21.99 -13.40
N TRP A 39 -12.77 -22.78 -12.92
CA TRP A 39 -14.20 -22.55 -13.13
C TRP A 39 -14.71 -21.21 -12.58
N ARG A 40 -14.07 -20.67 -11.53
CA ARG A 40 -14.44 -19.40 -10.90
C ARG A 40 -14.30 -18.24 -11.88
N LEU A 41 -13.14 -18.16 -12.54
CA LEU A 41 -12.88 -17.15 -13.57
C LEU A 41 -13.77 -17.36 -14.80
N LEU A 42 -14.00 -18.60 -15.21
CA LEU A 42 -14.93 -18.91 -16.31
C LEU A 42 -16.37 -18.48 -15.99
N ALA A 43 -16.86 -18.75 -14.79
CA ALA A 43 -18.20 -18.36 -14.34
C ALA A 43 -18.33 -16.84 -14.25
N LEU A 44 -17.29 -16.15 -13.77
CA LEU A 44 -17.23 -14.69 -13.76
C LEU A 44 -17.32 -14.14 -15.19
N ARG A 45 -16.47 -14.62 -16.10
CA ARG A 45 -16.48 -14.24 -17.52
C ARG A 45 -17.85 -14.51 -18.17
N ALA A 46 -18.31 -15.76 -18.18
CA ALA A 46 -19.60 -16.12 -18.78
C ALA A 46 -20.75 -15.30 -18.16
N GLY A 47 -20.73 -15.11 -16.84
CA GLY A 47 -21.70 -14.29 -16.13
C GLY A 47 -21.72 -12.85 -16.64
N THR A 48 -20.56 -12.22 -16.79
CA THR A 48 -20.45 -10.85 -17.32
C THR A 48 -21.00 -10.72 -18.74
N LEU A 49 -20.65 -11.61 -19.67
CA LEU A 49 -21.22 -11.58 -21.03
C LEU A 49 -22.74 -11.67 -21.01
N LEU A 50 -23.28 -12.61 -20.23
CA LEU A 50 -24.73 -12.82 -20.15
C LEU A 50 -25.44 -11.59 -19.57
N THR A 51 -24.84 -10.90 -18.59
CA THR A 51 -25.40 -9.64 -18.07
C THR A 51 -25.36 -8.50 -19.09
N LEU A 52 -24.37 -8.46 -19.99
CA LEU A 52 -24.27 -7.45 -21.04
C LEU A 52 -25.24 -7.68 -22.21
N LEU A 53 -25.82 -8.87 -22.36
CA LEU A 53 -26.81 -9.14 -23.41
C LEU A 53 -28.08 -8.28 -23.26
N LEU A 54 -28.53 -7.99 -22.04
CA LEU A 54 -29.71 -7.16 -21.81
C LEU A 54 -29.55 -5.72 -22.33
N PRO A 55 -28.51 -4.94 -21.91
CA PRO A 55 -28.29 -3.60 -22.46
C PRO A 55 -27.98 -3.63 -23.96
N LEU A 56 -27.27 -4.66 -24.45
CA LEU A 56 -27.00 -4.83 -25.88
C LEU A 56 -28.29 -5.01 -26.70
N PHE A 57 -29.19 -5.90 -26.26
CA PHE A 57 -30.47 -6.12 -26.93
C PHE A 57 -31.38 -4.90 -26.86
N ALA A 58 -31.38 -4.19 -25.72
CA ALA A 58 -32.10 -2.93 -25.60
C ALA A 58 -31.58 -1.88 -26.60
N LEU A 59 -30.25 -1.77 -26.75
CA LEU A 59 -29.61 -0.89 -27.73
C LEU A 59 -29.99 -1.26 -29.16
N VAL A 60 -29.96 -2.54 -29.53
CA VAL A 60 -30.35 -3.01 -30.88
C VAL A 60 -31.80 -2.66 -31.19
N VAL A 61 -32.72 -2.89 -30.24
CA VAL A 61 -34.15 -2.52 -30.40
C VAL A 61 -34.30 -1.01 -30.52
N PHE A 62 -33.56 -0.24 -29.73
CA PHE A 62 -33.57 1.22 -29.78
C PHE A 62 -33.07 1.78 -31.11
N LEU A 63 -31.93 1.26 -31.62
CA LEU A 63 -31.38 1.66 -32.92
C LEU A 63 -32.32 1.29 -34.07
N ALA A 64 -32.92 0.09 -34.05
CA ALA A 64 -33.88 -0.32 -35.07
C ALA A 64 -35.06 0.67 -35.15
N LYS A 65 -35.58 1.12 -33.99
CA LYS A 65 -36.65 2.13 -33.91
C LYS A 65 -36.24 3.47 -34.50
N ILE A 66 -35.01 3.93 -34.27
CA ILE A 66 -34.49 5.19 -34.86
C ILE A 66 -34.48 5.13 -36.39
N PHE A 67 -34.14 3.98 -36.98
CA PHE A 67 -34.12 3.79 -38.43
C PHE A 67 -35.50 3.43 -39.02
N GLY A 68 -36.58 3.58 -38.25
CA GLY A 68 -37.95 3.26 -38.70
C GLY A 68 -38.19 1.78 -38.97
N ARG A 69 -37.36 0.89 -38.40
CA ARG A 69 -37.51 -0.57 -38.51
C ARG A 69 -38.07 -1.14 -37.21
N GLU A 70 -39.17 -1.88 -37.30
CA GLU A 70 -39.67 -2.66 -36.17
C GLU A 70 -39.14 -4.10 -36.24
N LEU A 71 -38.52 -4.56 -35.15
CA LEU A 71 -38.09 -5.95 -35.03
C LEU A 71 -39.30 -6.83 -34.68
N THR A 72 -39.66 -7.75 -35.56
CA THR A 72 -40.83 -8.64 -35.45
C THR A 72 -40.84 -9.43 -34.13
N ASN A 73 -39.66 -9.78 -33.61
CA ASN A 73 -39.50 -10.58 -32.39
C ASN A 73 -38.90 -9.79 -31.21
N SER A 74 -39.10 -8.47 -31.15
CA SER A 74 -38.55 -7.60 -30.09
C SER A 74 -38.89 -8.06 -28.66
N LYS A 75 -40.10 -8.56 -28.41
CA LYS A 75 -40.50 -9.11 -27.09
C LYS A 75 -39.68 -10.34 -26.70
N LEU A 76 -39.47 -11.27 -27.64
CA LEU A 76 -38.67 -12.47 -27.41
C LEU A 76 -37.22 -12.10 -27.08
N LEU A 77 -36.67 -11.13 -27.82
CA LEU A 77 -35.33 -10.61 -27.59
C LEU A 77 -35.19 -9.98 -26.19
N SER A 78 -36.20 -9.22 -25.74
CA SER A 78 -36.24 -8.69 -24.37
C SER A 78 -36.32 -9.79 -23.31
N PHE A 79 -37.16 -10.81 -23.50
CA PHE A 79 -37.24 -11.94 -22.56
C PHE A 79 -35.93 -12.74 -22.50
N SER A 80 -35.27 -13.00 -23.63
CA SER A 80 -33.97 -13.66 -23.66
C SER A 80 -32.89 -12.82 -22.97
N GLY A 81 -32.95 -11.49 -23.12
CA GLY A 81 -32.06 -10.56 -22.44
C GLY A 81 -32.22 -10.64 -20.92
N ILE A 82 -33.46 -10.60 -20.43
CA ILE A 82 -33.76 -10.70 -18.99
C ILE A 82 -33.33 -12.05 -18.43
N ALA A 83 -33.65 -13.15 -19.12
CA ALA A 83 -33.26 -14.49 -18.68
C ALA A 83 -31.72 -14.63 -18.62
N SER A 84 -31.02 -14.16 -19.65
CA SER A 84 -29.55 -14.16 -19.68
C SER A 84 -28.97 -13.30 -18.56
N PHE A 85 -29.55 -12.13 -18.32
CA PHE A 85 -29.12 -11.25 -17.24
C PHE A 85 -29.23 -11.91 -15.86
N ILE A 86 -30.34 -12.57 -15.56
CA ILE A 86 -30.54 -13.28 -14.28
C ILE A 86 -29.52 -14.42 -14.13
N VAL A 87 -29.35 -15.24 -15.16
CA VAL A 87 -28.35 -16.33 -15.15
C VAL A 87 -26.95 -15.76 -14.96
N GLY A 88 -26.63 -14.67 -15.65
CA GLY A 88 -25.35 -14.00 -15.56
C GLY A 88 -25.05 -13.51 -14.14
N LEU A 89 -26.02 -12.87 -13.48
CA LEU A 89 -25.89 -12.45 -12.08
C LEU A 89 -25.68 -13.63 -11.15
N ILE A 90 -26.43 -14.72 -11.31
CA ILE A 90 -26.28 -15.92 -10.47
C ILE A 90 -24.84 -16.47 -10.57
N LEU A 91 -24.28 -16.57 -11.79
CA LEU A 91 -22.91 -17.03 -11.99
C LEU A 91 -21.88 -16.11 -11.31
N ILE A 92 -22.05 -14.80 -11.44
CA ILE A 92 -21.18 -13.81 -10.79
C ILE A 92 -21.26 -13.97 -9.26
N PHE A 93 -22.45 -14.08 -8.68
CA PHE A 93 -22.61 -14.24 -7.23
C PHE A 93 -22.02 -15.54 -6.71
N ILE A 94 -22.19 -16.67 -7.43
CA ILE A 94 -21.58 -17.94 -7.05
C ILE A 94 -20.05 -17.85 -7.08
N SER A 95 -19.49 -17.27 -8.15
CA SER A 95 -18.04 -17.10 -8.28
C SER A 95 -17.48 -16.23 -7.15
N ALA A 96 -18.05 -15.05 -6.94
CA ALA A 96 -17.64 -14.12 -5.89
C ALA A 96 -17.81 -14.71 -4.48
N GLY A 97 -18.94 -15.37 -4.20
CA GLY A 97 -19.18 -16.02 -2.91
C GLY A 97 -18.17 -17.13 -2.62
N SER A 98 -17.75 -17.88 -3.66
CA SER A 98 -16.73 -18.91 -3.50
C SER A 98 -15.34 -18.35 -3.15
N LEU A 99 -15.02 -17.14 -3.63
CA LEU A 99 -13.75 -16.46 -3.34
C LEU A 99 -13.68 -16.03 -1.86
N LEU A 100 -14.79 -15.50 -1.32
CA LEU A 100 -14.85 -15.07 0.09
C LEU A 100 -14.53 -16.22 1.06
N THR A 101 -14.82 -17.47 0.68
CA THR A 101 -14.50 -18.62 1.52
C THR A 101 -13.00 -18.86 1.68
N ASP A 102 -12.18 -18.36 0.76
CA ASP A 102 -10.72 -18.54 0.78
C ASP A 102 -10.01 -17.58 1.75
N PHE A 103 -10.74 -16.64 2.38
CA PHE A 103 -10.22 -15.66 3.33
C PHE A 103 -10.68 -15.90 4.78
N ARG A 104 -11.23 -17.08 5.07
CA ARG A 104 -11.84 -17.37 6.38
C ARG A 104 -10.83 -17.43 7.52
N GLU A 105 -9.69 -18.06 7.27
CA GLU A 105 -8.62 -18.23 8.25
C GLU A 105 -7.37 -17.47 7.79
N ARG A 106 -6.57 -16.99 8.74
CA ARG A 106 -5.26 -16.39 8.49
C ARG A 106 -4.21 -17.11 9.31
N ALA A 107 -3.10 -17.45 8.69
CA ALA A 107 -1.96 -18.09 9.36
C ALA A 107 -0.71 -17.24 9.16
N THR A 108 0.27 -17.47 10.03
CA THR A 108 1.54 -16.77 10.02
C THR A 108 2.67 -17.76 10.25
N GLU A 109 3.74 -17.61 9.48
CA GLU A 109 5.01 -18.30 9.66
C GLU A 109 6.12 -17.28 9.85
N THR A 110 7.17 -17.68 10.57
CA THR A 110 8.28 -16.79 10.88
C THR A 110 9.58 -17.52 10.61
N ASP A 111 10.41 -16.92 9.77
CA ASP A 111 11.78 -17.33 9.51
C ASP A 111 12.74 -16.31 10.11
N GLN A 112 13.93 -16.77 10.50
CA GLN A 112 14.94 -15.91 11.11
C GLN A 112 16.30 -16.17 10.48
N ILE A 113 16.91 -15.11 9.95
CA ILE A 113 18.23 -15.11 9.35
C ILE A 113 19.18 -14.42 10.32
N THR A 114 20.22 -15.09 10.78
CA THR A 114 21.24 -14.45 11.62
C THR A 114 22.19 -13.65 10.73
N LEU A 115 22.43 -12.39 11.11
CA LEU A 115 23.31 -11.48 10.38
C LEU A 115 24.68 -11.41 11.07
N SER A 116 25.70 -11.04 10.30
CA SER A 116 27.08 -10.86 10.79
C SER A 116 27.42 -9.39 10.94
N GLY A 117 28.08 -8.99 12.02
CA GLY A 117 28.50 -7.60 12.23
C GLY A 117 27.53 -6.77 13.07
N MET A 118 27.88 -5.49 13.21
CA MET A 118 27.19 -4.50 14.04
C MET A 118 26.87 -3.22 13.27
N SER A 119 27.27 -3.13 12.00
CA SER A 119 26.99 -1.98 11.13
C SER A 119 26.32 -2.50 9.87
N PHE A 120 25.23 -1.85 9.48
CA PHE A 120 24.42 -2.26 8.35
C PHE A 120 24.10 -1.07 7.45
N ASP A 121 24.33 -1.22 6.15
CA ASP A 121 23.86 -0.31 5.11
C ASP A 121 22.63 -0.94 4.46
N ILE A 122 21.45 -0.37 4.71
CA ILE A 122 20.16 -0.95 4.30
C ILE A 122 19.73 -0.34 2.97
N THR A 123 19.66 -1.17 1.94
CA THR A 123 19.21 -0.81 0.59
C THR A 123 18.08 -1.72 0.16
N ALA A 124 17.17 -1.28 -0.70
CA ALA A 124 16.19 -2.15 -1.35
C ALA A 124 16.38 -2.17 -2.88
N ASP A 125 16.31 -3.37 -3.46
CA ASP A 125 16.17 -3.50 -4.91
C ASP A 125 14.76 -3.02 -5.32
N ILE A 126 14.72 -1.96 -6.11
CA ILE A 126 13.52 -1.43 -6.74
C ILE A 126 13.27 -2.23 -8.03
N LEU A 127 12.01 -2.57 -8.31
CA LEU A 127 11.65 -3.10 -9.62
C LEU A 127 11.79 -1.98 -10.67
N GLU A 128 12.88 -1.99 -11.44
CA GLU A 128 13.16 -0.98 -12.50
C GLU A 128 12.12 -0.98 -13.63
N ASP A 129 11.36 -2.08 -13.81
CA ASP A 129 10.35 -2.17 -14.85
C ASP A 129 8.99 -1.66 -14.32
N ASP A 130 8.70 -0.38 -14.59
CA ASP A 130 7.36 0.26 -14.55
C ASP A 130 6.41 -0.35 -15.62
N GLN A 131 6.43 -1.67 -15.76
CA GLN A 131 5.35 -2.42 -16.39
C GLN A 131 4.29 -2.64 -15.31
N GLY A 132 3.60 -1.54 -14.96
CA GLY A 132 2.45 -1.48 -14.05
C GLY A 132 2.08 -2.81 -13.39
N PHE A 133 2.71 -3.07 -12.25
CA PHE A 133 2.41 -4.08 -11.24
C PHE A 133 1.14 -4.93 -11.48
N PHE A 134 1.30 -6.25 -11.63
CA PHE A 134 0.90 -7.23 -10.60
C PHE A 134 1.14 -8.69 -10.98
N PHE A 135 1.31 -9.04 -12.25
CA PHE A 135 1.77 -10.38 -12.63
C PHE A 135 2.42 -10.31 -14.01
N ASP A 136 3.66 -10.75 -14.12
CA ASP A 136 4.05 -11.43 -15.35
C ASP A 136 3.47 -12.85 -15.27
N VAL A 137 2.92 -13.34 -16.37
CA VAL A 137 2.65 -14.77 -16.55
C VAL A 137 3.68 -15.32 -17.54
N GLU A 138 4.89 -14.79 -17.54
CA GLU A 138 6.09 -15.58 -17.71
C GLU A 138 6.52 -16.09 -16.33
N ASP A 139 6.82 -17.40 -16.25
CA ASP A 139 7.48 -18.05 -15.11
C ASP A 139 6.69 -18.39 -13.82
N GLU A 140 5.39 -18.70 -13.88
CA GLU A 140 4.63 -19.43 -12.82
C GLU A 140 4.61 -18.79 -11.39
N LEU A 141 5.05 -17.54 -11.22
CA LEU A 141 5.13 -16.83 -9.95
C LEU A 141 4.21 -15.59 -9.90
N LEU A 142 3.80 -15.20 -8.70
CA LEU A 142 3.12 -13.94 -8.41
C LEU A 142 4.10 -13.01 -7.70
N HIS A 143 4.33 -11.83 -8.25
CA HIS A 143 5.12 -10.78 -7.62
C HIS A 143 4.20 -9.88 -6.78
N ILE A 144 4.54 -9.64 -5.51
CA ILE A 144 3.72 -8.89 -4.57
C ILE A 144 4.60 -7.90 -3.81
N GLU A 145 4.43 -6.61 -4.07
CA GLU A 145 4.94 -5.48 -3.28
C GLU A 145 3.98 -5.19 -2.11
N ASN A 146 3.98 -6.09 -1.12
CA ASN A 146 3.31 -5.86 0.16
C ASN A 146 4.28 -6.23 1.29
N VAL A 147 5.43 -5.56 1.26
CA VAL A 147 6.53 -5.71 2.21
C VAL A 147 6.48 -4.54 3.18
N ARG A 148 6.61 -4.83 4.48
CA ARG A 148 6.73 -3.82 5.53
C ARG A 148 7.99 -4.08 6.32
N PHE A 149 8.93 -3.16 6.21
CA PHE A 149 10.21 -3.18 6.90
C PHE A 149 10.14 -2.35 8.19
N ASN A 150 10.63 -2.93 9.27
CA ASN A 150 10.78 -2.27 10.56
C ASN A 150 12.13 -2.62 11.19
N ILE A 151 12.57 -1.80 12.13
CA ILE A 151 13.77 -2.04 12.94
C ILE A 151 13.36 -2.09 14.40
N GLU A 152 13.79 -3.13 15.12
CA GLU A 152 13.49 -3.29 16.54
C GLU A 152 14.75 -3.70 17.31
N ALA A 153 14.89 -3.17 18.54
CA ALA A 153 15.98 -3.58 19.43
C ALA A 153 15.89 -5.09 19.76
N SER A 154 17.05 -5.73 19.82
CA SER A 154 17.23 -7.13 20.16
C SER A 154 17.90 -7.28 21.51
N ARG A 155 17.50 -8.32 22.26
CA ARG A 155 18.21 -8.75 23.47
C ARG A 155 19.38 -9.68 23.17
N SER A 156 19.47 -10.17 21.92
CA SER A 156 20.61 -10.97 21.48
C SER A 156 21.84 -10.10 21.31
N SER A 157 23.04 -10.68 21.41
CA SER A 157 24.30 -10.02 21.05
C SER A 157 24.56 -10.00 19.54
N THR A 158 23.71 -10.67 18.76
CA THR A 158 23.81 -10.77 17.30
C THR A 158 22.58 -10.17 16.65
N ALA A 159 22.79 -9.47 15.53
CA ALA A 159 21.69 -8.99 14.70
C ALA A 159 21.00 -10.15 13.97
N SER A 160 19.73 -10.00 13.66
CA SER A 160 18.99 -10.96 12.84
C SER A 160 17.88 -10.30 12.04
N LEU A 161 17.59 -10.83 10.86
CA LEU A 161 16.43 -10.47 10.07
C LEU A 161 15.29 -11.47 10.35
N GLU A 162 14.17 -10.99 10.88
CA GLU A 162 12.96 -11.77 11.12
C GLU A 162 11.98 -11.55 9.96
N LEU A 163 11.61 -12.62 9.26
CA LEU A 163 10.68 -12.60 8.14
C LEU A 163 9.36 -13.23 8.60
N LYS A 164 8.32 -12.40 8.76
CA LYS A 164 7.00 -12.84 9.20
C LYS A 164 6.04 -12.87 8.01
N HIS A 165 5.84 -14.07 7.48
CA HIS A 165 4.95 -14.37 6.37
C HIS A 165 3.52 -14.56 6.85
N ALA A 166 2.54 -13.89 6.26
CA ALA A 166 1.13 -14.07 6.59
C ALA A 166 0.27 -14.26 5.34
N ALA A 167 -0.64 -15.23 5.37
CA ALA A 167 -1.57 -15.48 4.27
C ALA A 167 -2.91 -16.03 4.77
N SER A 168 -3.96 -15.90 3.95
CA SER A 168 -5.28 -16.43 4.25
C SER A 168 -5.63 -17.71 3.49
N GLY A 169 -6.55 -18.51 4.03
CA GLY A 169 -7.00 -19.78 3.47
C GLY A 169 -8.42 -20.14 3.86
N ARG A 170 -8.97 -21.19 3.23
CA ARG A 170 -10.31 -21.71 3.57
C ARG A 170 -10.34 -22.38 4.95
N ASN A 171 -9.19 -22.85 5.36
CA ASN A 171 -8.90 -23.48 6.65
C ASN A 171 -7.45 -23.15 7.04
N HIS A 172 -7.10 -23.41 8.30
CA HIS A 172 -5.76 -23.12 8.84
C HIS A 172 -4.64 -23.85 8.07
N SER A 173 -4.88 -25.08 7.60
CA SER A 173 -3.88 -25.85 6.85
C SER A 173 -3.52 -25.18 5.53
N GLU A 174 -4.52 -24.74 4.75
CA GLU A 174 -4.32 -23.99 3.51
C GLU A 174 -3.66 -22.63 3.75
N ALA A 175 -4.10 -21.91 4.80
CA ALA A 175 -3.52 -20.61 5.15
C ALA A 175 -2.04 -20.75 5.50
N ARG A 176 -1.68 -21.78 6.29
CA ARG A 176 -0.29 -22.07 6.65
C ARG A 176 0.54 -22.46 5.44
N ALA A 177 0.04 -23.35 4.57
CA ALA A 177 0.77 -23.75 3.36
C ALA A 177 1.10 -22.54 2.47
N ARG A 178 0.18 -21.58 2.35
CA ARG A 178 0.44 -20.32 1.63
C ARG A 178 1.46 -19.44 2.33
N ALA A 179 1.39 -19.32 3.66
CA ALA A 179 2.36 -18.57 4.46
C ALA A 179 3.79 -19.15 4.37
N GLN A 180 3.93 -20.42 4.00
CA GLN A 180 5.24 -21.08 3.78
C GLN A 180 5.77 -20.94 2.36
N SER A 181 5.00 -20.35 1.44
CA SER A 181 5.33 -20.33 -0.01
C SER A 181 5.98 -19.04 -0.47
N PHE A 182 6.38 -18.17 0.46
CA PHE A 182 7.01 -16.89 0.16
C PHE A 182 8.47 -17.12 -0.22
N ASP A 183 8.91 -16.42 -1.26
CA ASP A 183 10.31 -16.29 -1.63
C ASP A 183 10.66 -14.80 -1.63
N TYR A 184 11.51 -14.39 -0.68
CA TYR A 184 11.91 -13.00 -0.48
C TYR A 184 13.40 -12.84 -0.81
N PRO A 185 13.73 -12.14 -1.91
CA PRO A 185 15.12 -11.85 -2.25
C PRO A 185 15.76 -10.97 -1.17
N THR A 186 16.72 -11.52 -0.45
CA THR A 186 17.53 -10.78 0.52
C THR A 186 18.93 -11.36 0.61
N ALA A 187 19.93 -10.50 0.77
CA ALA A 187 21.33 -10.90 0.90
C ALA A 187 22.10 -9.94 1.80
N GLN A 188 23.10 -10.47 2.52
CA GLN A 188 24.05 -9.69 3.27
C GLN A 188 25.46 -9.87 2.67
N GLU A 189 26.10 -8.76 2.29
CA GLU A 189 27.48 -8.72 1.79
C GLU A 189 28.31 -7.70 2.60
N GLY A 190 28.99 -8.18 3.64
CA GLY A 190 29.67 -7.31 4.59
C GLY A 190 28.66 -6.49 5.40
N GLU A 191 28.74 -5.18 5.31
CA GLU A 191 27.80 -4.25 5.97
C GLU A 191 26.53 -4.03 5.12
N ALA A 192 26.57 -4.26 3.80
CA ALA A 192 25.41 -4.10 2.94
C ALA A 192 24.37 -5.18 3.24
N LEU A 193 23.16 -4.78 3.64
CA LEU A 193 21.98 -5.62 3.75
C LEU A 193 20.98 -5.21 2.66
N ARG A 194 20.89 -6.06 1.64
CA ARG A 194 20.01 -5.85 0.51
C ARG A 194 18.65 -6.49 0.76
N LEU A 195 17.64 -5.65 0.73
CA LEU A 195 16.22 -5.97 0.82
C LEU A 195 15.58 -5.87 -0.58
N SER A 196 14.30 -6.19 -0.66
CA SER A 196 13.49 -6.07 -1.86
C SER A 196 12.14 -5.44 -1.50
N GLU A 197 11.60 -4.65 -2.42
CA GLU A 197 10.25 -4.08 -2.30
C GLU A 197 9.13 -5.10 -2.54
N TYR A 198 9.49 -6.25 -3.11
CA TYR A 198 8.57 -7.33 -3.44
C TYR A 198 9.03 -8.69 -2.90
N PHE A 199 8.08 -9.61 -2.80
CA PHE A 199 8.32 -11.04 -2.66
C PHE A 199 7.57 -11.79 -3.75
N THR A 200 7.95 -13.05 -3.98
CA THR A 200 7.24 -13.93 -4.91
C THR A 200 6.55 -15.08 -4.20
N VAL A 201 5.46 -15.57 -4.81
CA VAL A 201 4.78 -16.82 -4.40
C VAL A 201 4.36 -17.61 -5.64
N PRO A 202 4.18 -18.94 -5.57
CA PRO A 202 3.64 -19.73 -6.68
C PRO A 202 2.28 -19.22 -7.15
N LYS A 203 2.03 -19.20 -8.46
CA LYS A 203 0.76 -18.76 -9.04
C LYS A 203 -0.45 -19.57 -8.55
N GLU A 204 -0.24 -20.84 -8.24
CA GLU A 204 -1.25 -21.73 -7.67
C GLU A 204 -1.68 -21.33 -6.26
N SER A 205 -0.83 -20.61 -5.52
CA SER A 205 -1.17 -20.11 -4.18
C SER A 205 -2.28 -19.07 -4.24
N LEU A 206 -2.40 -18.36 -5.38
CA LEU A 206 -3.33 -17.26 -5.64
C LEU A 206 -3.15 -16.08 -4.66
N TYR A 207 -3.61 -14.89 -5.03
CA TYR A 207 -3.59 -13.74 -4.12
C TYR A 207 -4.63 -13.90 -3.01
N ARG A 208 -4.16 -14.05 -1.77
CA ARG A 208 -4.94 -14.40 -0.57
C ARG A 208 -4.49 -13.58 0.63
N GLY A 209 -4.25 -12.29 0.37
CA GLY A 209 -3.81 -11.33 1.39
C GLY A 209 -2.43 -11.68 1.95
N GLN A 210 -1.53 -12.11 1.07
CA GLN A 210 -0.12 -12.28 1.40
C GLN A 210 0.48 -10.96 1.86
N ASP A 211 1.19 -11.00 2.97
CA ASP A 211 1.75 -9.85 3.67
C ASP A 211 3.07 -10.30 4.31
N LEU A 212 4.14 -9.56 4.03
CA LEU A 212 5.46 -9.84 4.56
C LEU A 212 5.89 -8.70 5.48
N LYS A 213 6.02 -8.99 6.77
CA LYS A 213 6.68 -8.09 7.71
C LYS A 213 8.14 -8.51 7.88
N VAL A 214 9.06 -7.66 7.46
CA VAL A 214 10.50 -7.81 7.64
C VAL A 214 10.89 -6.99 8.88
N THR A 215 11.56 -7.60 9.84
CA THR A 215 12.02 -6.89 11.05
C THR A 215 13.50 -7.14 11.28
N LEU A 216 14.29 -6.08 11.13
CA LEU A 216 15.70 -6.09 11.48
C LEU A 216 15.84 -5.95 13.00
N ARG A 217 16.28 -7.02 13.65
CA ARG A 217 16.53 -7.09 15.08
C ARG A 217 17.98 -6.68 15.35
N LEU A 218 18.20 -5.52 15.94
CA LEU A 218 19.55 -4.99 16.19
C LEU A 218 19.94 -5.04 17.68
N PRO A 219 21.13 -5.54 18.05
CA PRO A 219 21.66 -5.35 19.40
C PRO A 219 21.91 -3.86 19.67
N VAL A 220 21.85 -3.46 20.95
CA VAL A 220 22.18 -2.10 21.37
C VAL A 220 23.64 -1.78 21.00
N GLY A 221 23.88 -0.59 20.45
CA GLY A 221 25.16 -0.13 19.93
C GLY A 221 25.44 -0.55 18.48
N ALA A 222 24.51 -1.23 17.80
CA ALA A 222 24.59 -1.44 16.36
C ALA A 222 24.24 -0.16 15.60
N THR A 223 24.88 0.06 14.46
CA THR A 223 24.60 1.19 13.57
C THR A 223 23.93 0.73 12.28
N VAL A 224 23.10 1.60 11.73
CA VAL A 224 22.34 1.38 10.50
C VAL A 224 22.35 2.65 9.67
N TYR A 225 22.62 2.55 8.38
CA TYR A 225 22.36 3.60 7.40
C TYR A 225 21.08 3.23 6.63
N LEU A 226 20.16 4.18 6.50
CA LEU A 226 18.90 3.98 5.78
C LEU A 226 19.00 4.66 4.41
N ASP A 227 19.22 3.89 3.35
CA ASP A 227 19.30 4.42 1.99
C ASP A 227 17.92 4.89 1.47
N GLU A 228 17.87 5.87 0.58
CA GLU A 228 16.59 6.37 0.03
C GLU A 228 15.76 5.27 -0.66
N SER A 229 16.40 4.21 -1.16
CA SER A 229 15.72 3.10 -1.84
C SER A 229 14.72 2.33 -0.96
N ILE A 230 14.79 2.42 0.38
CA ILE A 230 13.87 1.67 1.25
C ILE A 230 12.57 2.41 1.56
N GLU A 231 12.36 3.62 1.03
CA GLU A 231 11.21 4.48 1.33
C GLU A 231 9.87 3.74 1.22
N ASN A 232 9.66 2.97 0.15
CA ASN A 232 8.38 2.32 -0.13
C ASN A 232 8.05 1.16 0.82
N ILE A 233 9.05 0.58 1.48
CA ILE A 233 8.86 -0.53 2.42
C ILE A 233 8.95 -0.12 3.88
N MET A 234 9.46 1.07 4.18
CA MET A 234 9.55 1.56 5.56
C MET A 234 8.16 1.69 6.19
N TYR A 235 8.04 1.21 7.43
CA TYR A 235 6.79 1.29 8.17
C TYR A 235 7.01 1.41 9.68
N ASP A 236 6.77 2.61 10.20
CA ASP A 236 6.69 2.97 11.62
C ASP A 236 7.98 2.62 12.39
N ILE A 237 9.13 3.08 11.87
CA ILE A 237 10.43 2.84 12.49
C ILE A 237 10.60 3.77 13.68
N ARG A 238 10.56 3.18 14.88
CA ARG A 238 10.73 3.94 16.12
C ARG A 238 12.13 4.55 16.22
N ASN A 239 12.17 5.86 16.37
CA ASN A 239 13.36 6.62 16.69
C ASN A 239 13.16 7.52 17.92
N VAL A 240 14.26 7.97 18.51
CA VAL A 240 14.26 8.76 19.75
C VAL A 240 13.78 10.20 19.51
N GLN A 241 14.01 10.72 18.31
CA GLN A 241 13.69 12.08 17.91
C GLN A 241 12.23 12.27 17.45
N ASP A 242 11.40 11.21 17.44
CA ASP A 242 10.05 11.21 16.88
C ASP A 242 9.99 11.71 15.41
N MET A 243 11.05 11.44 14.67
CA MET A 243 11.20 11.78 13.25
C MET A 243 10.28 10.90 12.40
N TYR A 244 9.67 11.49 11.37
CA TYR A 244 8.87 10.73 10.41
C TYR A 244 9.76 9.82 9.57
N ASP A 245 9.28 8.62 9.21
CA ASP A 245 10.03 7.61 8.45
C ASP A 245 10.74 8.17 7.21
N GLY A 246 10.05 9.01 6.42
CA GLY A 246 10.63 9.61 5.22
C GLY A 246 11.80 10.57 5.50
N ASP A 247 11.78 11.24 6.66
CA ASP A 247 12.88 12.12 7.09
C ASP A 247 14.06 11.32 7.68
N MET A 248 13.86 10.03 7.97
CA MET A 248 14.93 9.16 8.48
C MET A 248 15.90 8.66 7.40
N LEU A 249 15.50 8.77 6.13
CA LEU A 249 16.27 8.33 4.97
C LEU A 249 17.52 9.20 4.77
N GLY A 250 18.56 8.61 4.20
CA GLY A 250 19.84 9.26 3.94
C GLY A 250 20.70 9.50 5.19
N HIS A 251 20.30 8.96 6.34
CA HIS A 251 20.93 9.21 7.64
C HIS A 251 21.47 7.94 8.32
N GLN A 252 22.43 8.16 9.21
CA GLN A 252 23.06 7.12 10.03
C GLN A 252 22.45 7.11 11.44
N TRP A 253 22.01 5.94 11.87
CA TRP A 253 21.32 5.69 13.13
C TRP A 253 22.08 4.71 14.01
N GLU A 254 22.06 4.92 15.33
CA GLU A 254 22.58 3.99 16.33
C GLU A 254 21.42 3.41 17.16
N MET A 255 21.40 2.11 17.38
CA MET A 255 20.38 1.44 18.19
C MET A 255 20.64 1.65 19.68
N THR A 256 19.75 2.38 20.35
CA THR A 256 19.74 2.55 21.81
C THR A 256 18.63 1.70 22.47
N PRO A 257 18.57 1.60 23.80
CA PRO A 257 17.44 0.97 24.49
C PRO A 257 16.08 1.61 24.21
N GLU A 258 16.06 2.92 23.89
CA GLU A 258 14.86 3.72 23.65
C GLU A 258 14.41 3.68 22.18
N GLY A 259 15.32 3.42 21.23
CA GLY A 259 15.03 3.34 19.80
C GLY A 259 16.26 3.66 18.96
N LEU A 260 16.06 3.94 17.66
CA LEU A 260 17.13 4.47 16.83
C LEU A 260 17.42 5.93 17.19
N SER A 261 18.68 6.28 17.40
CA SER A 261 19.14 7.64 17.62
C SER A 261 19.97 8.11 16.43
N CYS A 262 19.56 9.19 15.79
CA CYS A 262 20.30 9.73 14.65
C CYS A 262 21.67 10.28 15.07
N THR A 263 22.70 9.96 14.29
CA THR A 263 24.09 10.33 14.57
C THR A 263 24.60 11.48 13.70
N ASP A 264 23.96 11.73 12.55
CA ASP A 264 24.37 12.73 11.56
C ASP A 264 23.25 13.69 11.13
N CYS A 265 22.03 13.53 11.66
CA CYS A 265 20.98 14.53 11.60
C CYS A 265 21.46 15.76 12.38
N ALA A 266 22.04 16.75 11.70
CA ALA A 266 22.23 18.06 12.31
C ALA A 266 20.89 18.48 12.92
N THR A 267 20.87 18.83 14.21
CA THR A 267 19.68 19.28 14.93
C THR A 267 19.09 20.50 14.21
N ILE A 268 18.21 20.26 13.24
CA ILE A 268 17.21 21.22 12.84
C ILE A 268 16.16 21.09 13.93
N GLU A 269 16.23 21.98 14.92
CA GLU A 269 15.12 22.17 15.86
C GLU A 269 13.90 22.53 15.01
N TYR A 270 13.04 21.55 14.77
CA TYR A 270 11.76 21.75 14.14
C TYR A 270 10.90 22.48 15.18
N TYR A 271 10.90 23.81 15.11
CA TYR A 271 9.90 24.60 15.81
C TYR A 271 8.55 24.21 15.21
N ASP A 272 7.67 23.62 16.00
CA ASP A 272 6.26 23.50 15.63
C ASP A 272 5.75 24.90 15.28
N ALA A 273 5.14 25.04 14.10
CA ALA A 273 4.62 26.34 13.66
C ALA A 273 3.63 26.91 14.67
N HIS A 274 2.96 26.04 15.45
CA HIS A 274 2.05 26.46 16.49
C HIS A 274 2.75 27.08 17.70
N ASP A 275 3.85 26.47 18.17
CA ASP A 275 4.67 27.00 19.27
C ASP A 275 5.33 28.34 18.89
N PHE A 276 5.71 28.48 17.62
CA PHE A 276 6.28 29.73 17.11
C PHE A 276 5.23 30.85 17.02
N GLU A 277 4.01 30.56 16.56
CA GLU A 277 2.90 31.53 16.56
C GLU A 277 2.56 32.00 17.97
N GLU A 278 2.44 31.08 18.93
CA GLU A 278 2.15 31.43 20.34
C GLU A 278 3.25 32.33 20.93
N SER A 279 4.51 32.01 20.66
CA SER A 279 5.64 32.85 21.11
C SER A 279 5.67 34.24 20.47
N ILE A 280 5.19 34.39 19.23
CA ILE A 280 5.10 35.69 18.55
C ILE A 280 3.95 36.51 19.12
N GLU A 281 2.80 35.89 19.38
CA GLU A 281 1.66 36.56 20.00
C GLU A 281 2.01 37.09 21.38
N GLU A 282 2.63 36.27 22.25
CA GLU A 282 3.07 36.71 23.58
C GLU A 282 4.05 37.90 23.51
N ASN A 283 5.03 37.86 22.61
CA ASN A 283 5.99 38.96 22.43
C ASN A 283 5.34 40.24 21.87
N LEU A 284 4.33 40.10 21.01
CA LEU A 284 3.59 41.25 20.48
C LEU A 284 2.73 41.91 21.56
N GLU A 285 2.07 41.11 22.42
CA GLU A 285 1.29 41.63 23.55
C GLU A 285 2.18 42.39 24.53
N GLU A 286 3.36 41.85 24.90
CA GLU A 286 4.33 42.56 25.76
C GLU A 286 4.82 43.88 25.15
N MET A 287 5.01 43.90 23.82
CA MET A 287 5.41 45.12 23.11
C MET A 287 4.30 46.18 23.08
N GLU A 288 3.05 45.78 22.88
CA GLU A 288 1.90 46.69 22.89
C GLU A 288 1.72 47.34 24.27
N GLU A 289 1.79 46.56 25.35
CA GLU A 289 1.69 47.07 26.72
C GLU A 289 2.82 48.08 27.01
N SER A 290 4.05 47.78 26.59
CA SER A 290 5.19 48.70 26.75
C SER A 290 5.02 50.02 25.97
N ILE A 291 4.37 49.99 24.81
CA ILE A 291 4.12 51.19 23.99
C ILE A 291 3.04 52.05 24.64
N GLU A 292 1.96 51.45 25.15
CA GLU A 292 0.89 52.17 25.85
C GLU A 292 1.41 52.90 27.09
N GLU A 293 2.20 52.23 27.94
CA GLU A 293 2.81 52.87 29.11
C GLU A 293 3.69 54.08 28.73
N LYS A 294 4.47 53.95 27.65
CA LYS A 294 5.32 55.05 27.17
C LYS A 294 4.52 56.20 26.60
N LEU A 295 3.41 55.94 25.92
CA LEU A 295 2.52 56.96 25.39
C LEU A 295 1.86 57.75 26.53
N GLU A 296 1.34 57.07 27.55
CA GLU A 296 0.77 57.73 28.73
C GLU A 296 1.79 58.61 29.46
N ALA A 297 3.03 58.11 29.62
CA ALA A 297 4.12 58.88 30.24
C ALA A 297 4.45 60.16 29.45
N LEU A 298 4.50 60.06 28.12
CA LEU A 298 4.74 61.19 27.21
C LEU A 298 3.60 62.21 27.25
N GLU A 299 2.34 61.77 27.27
CA GLU A 299 1.18 62.68 27.39
C GLU A 299 1.19 63.44 28.71
N LEU A 300 1.53 62.77 29.81
CA LEU A 300 1.65 63.39 31.12
C LEU A 300 2.79 64.42 31.16
N GLU A 301 3.91 64.14 30.50
CA GLU A 301 5.02 65.07 30.37
C GLU A 301 4.67 66.29 29.52
N LEU A 302 3.98 66.11 28.38
CA LEU A 302 3.47 67.20 27.54
C LEU A 302 2.47 68.09 28.29
N LYS A 303 1.59 67.50 29.11
CA LYS A 303 0.64 68.25 29.93
C LYS A 303 1.35 69.13 30.97
N LYS A 304 2.37 68.59 31.64
CA LYS A 304 3.22 69.36 32.59
C LYS A 304 3.96 70.51 31.93
N LEU A 305 4.37 70.35 30.67
CA LEU A 305 5.05 71.41 29.90
C LEU A 305 4.08 72.51 29.42
N LYS A 306 2.81 72.17 29.17
CA LYS A 306 1.78 73.11 28.71
C LYS A 306 1.21 73.98 29.83
N ASP A 307 1.24 73.49 31.07
CA ASP A 307 0.78 74.21 32.27
C ASP A 307 1.88 75.12 32.88
N ARG A 308 3.00 75.32 32.19
CA ARG A 308 4.16 76.12 32.61
C ARG A 308 4.32 77.38 31.75
#